data_AF-A0A9P0NNH6-F1
#
_entry.id   AF-A0A9P0NNH6-F1
#
_cell.length_a   1.000
_cell.length_b   1.000
_cell.length_c   1.000
_cell.angle_alpha   90.00
_cell.angle_beta   90.00
_cell.angle_gamma   90.00
#
_symmetry.space_group_name_H-M   'P 1'
#
loop_
_entity.id
_entity.type
_entity.pdbx_description
1 polymer ?
#
loop_
_entity_poly.entity_id
_entity_poly.type
_entity_poly.pdbx_seq_one_letter_code
_entity_poly.pdbx_strand_id
1 'polypeptide(L)'
;MNLNPKFIFLFFVIGVWTLQSIDGYKCDFKAFYGITYYCNIVPDSSESVENHLKHKTDDDVKLLSFDADLHNTSHVTQSESSPFCQRFKNADEFKTSETLFSVNSKLTHLWLLANKLTTLPENIFASQTALVTLSLNSNPFTSLPSNIFDPLESLNELSLREINIKFNPIWFKNLKSLFSLDLSRNQLTDLPKNSFSALESLEHLDLSFNQLTVIHSDSFGHLKSLKTILLEENNVNAIDEQLIDDTALNHLDMDSNKCISDVIQERGELKGKLAQCFSNYQPRQEN
;
A
#
# COMPACT_ATOMS: atom_id res chain seq x y z
N MET A 1 -14.43 -26.06 37.84
CA MET A 1 -14.70 -24.76 37.18
C MET A 1 -13.51 -23.87 37.51
N ASN A 2 -12.72 -23.28 36.61
CA ASN A 2 -12.75 -23.20 35.17
C ASN A 2 -11.30 -22.93 34.72
N LEU A 3 -10.81 -23.82 33.85
CA LEU A 3 -10.14 -23.54 32.58
C LEU A 3 -9.01 -22.47 32.55
N ASN A 4 -7.80 -23.02 32.52
CA ASN A 4 -6.56 -22.58 31.84
C ASN A 4 -6.77 -21.76 30.54
N PRO A 5 -5.79 -20.91 30.16
CA PRO A 5 -4.86 -21.32 29.09
C PRO A 5 -3.39 -20.90 29.36
N LYS A 6 -2.40 -21.81 29.34
CA LYS A 6 -1.66 -22.43 28.21
C LYS A 6 -0.82 -21.46 27.35
N PHE A 7 0.50 -21.51 27.58
CA PHE A 7 1.61 -21.04 26.74
C PHE A 7 1.63 -21.69 25.35
N ILE A 8 2.06 -20.97 24.30
CA ILE A 8 2.48 -21.55 23.01
C ILE A 8 3.62 -20.70 22.38
N PHE A 9 4.64 -21.39 21.85
CA PHE A 9 5.75 -20.89 21.02
C PHE A 9 5.56 -21.28 19.53
N LEU A 10 6.38 -20.66 18.65
CA LEU A 10 7.05 -21.18 17.43
C LEU A 10 6.50 -20.91 16.00
N PHE A 11 7.43 -20.39 15.18
CA PHE A 11 7.93 -20.79 13.84
C PHE A 11 7.04 -21.33 12.70
N PHE A 12 7.48 -20.93 11.51
CA PHE A 12 7.11 -21.32 10.14
C PHE A 12 7.14 -22.84 9.90
N VAL A 13 5.98 -23.47 9.64
CA VAL A 13 5.85 -24.70 8.84
C VAL A 13 4.48 -24.69 8.13
N ILE A 14 4.50 -24.50 6.81
CA ILE A 14 3.52 -24.98 5.82
C ILE A 14 2.02 -24.69 6.14
N GLY A 15 1.49 -23.60 5.59
CA GLY A 15 0.18 -23.63 4.93
C GLY A 15 -1.10 -23.18 5.64
N VAL A 16 -1.12 -22.75 6.92
CA VAL A 16 -2.32 -22.16 7.54
C VAL A 16 -1.94 -21.11 8.59
N TRP A 17 -2.45 -19.88 8.45
CA TRP A 17 -2.29 -18.80 9.45
C TRP A 17 -3.42 -18.88 10.49
N THR A 18 -3.09 -18.67 11.78
CA THR A 18 -4.10 -18.46 12.85
C THR A 18 -3.93 -17.07 13.48
N LEU A 19 -5.04 -16.33 13.59
CA LEU A 19 -5.13 -14.95 14.09
C LEU A 19 -4.79 -14.83 15.58
N GLN A 20 -4.08 -13.75 15.96
CA GLN A 20 -4.09 -13.24 17.33
C GLN A 20 -4.82 -11.90 17.42
N SER A 21 -5.65 -11.77 18.45
CA SER A 21 -6.47 -10.60 18.78
C SER A 21 -5.72 -9.63 19.68
N ILE A 22 -5.93 -8.32 19.49
CA ILE A 22 -5.59 -7.26 20.45
C ILE A 22 -6.92 -6.69 20.95
N ASP A 23 -7.16 -6.72 22.27
CA ASP A 23 -8.30 -6.11 23.00
C ASP A 23 -9.61 -5.95 22.20
N GLY A 24 -10.32 -7.07 22.00
CA GLY A 24 -11.66 -7.06 21.39
C GLY A 24 -11.70 -6.88 19.87
N TYR A 25 -10.54 -6.82 19.21
CA TYR A 25 -10.42 -6.69 17.77
C TYR A 25 -9.57 -7.84 17.20
N LYS A 26 -10.10 -8.50 16.17
CA LYS A 26 -9.33 -9.40 15.30
C LYS A 26 -8.79 -8.58 14.13
N CYS A 27 -7.48 -8.54 13.93
CA CYS A 27 -6.89 -8.14 12.64
C CYS A 27 -7.03 -9.33 11.69
N ASP A 28 -8.00 -9.27 10.79
CA ASP A 28 -8.12 -10.24 9.70
C ASP A 28 -7.24 -9.78 8.54
N PHE A 29 -6.12 -10.47 8.35
CA PHE A 29 -5.22 -10.24 7.23
C PHE A 29 -5.82 -10.91 5.99
N LYS A 30 -6.61 -10.17 5.22
CA LYS A 30 -7.08 -10.64 3.91
C LYS A 30 -6.06 -10.26 2.85
N ALA A 31 -5.41 -11.29 2.29
CA ALA A 31 -4.66 -11.17 1.06
C ALA A 31 -5.65 -10.95 -0.10
N PHE A 32 -5.60 -9.79 -0.75
CA PHE A 32 -6.11 -9.65 -2.12
C PHE A 32 -4.93 -9.90 -3.06
N TYR A 33 -5.02 -10.96 -3.86
CA TYR A 33 -3.98 -11.39 -4.82
C TYR A 33 -2.56 -11.60 -4.25
N GLY A 34 -2.44 -11.80 -2.93
CA GLY A 34 -1.22 -12.29 -2.26
C GLY A 34 -0.26 -11.25 -1.71
N ILE A 35 -0.53 -9.94 -1.81
CA ILE A 35 0.53 -8.92 -1.66
C ILE A 35 0.09 -7.65 -0.93
N THR A 36 -1.21 -7.40 -0.80
CA THR A 36 -1.72 -6.30 0.03
C THR A 36 -2.35 -6.86 1.29
N TYR A 37 -1.79 -6.52 2.44
CA TYR A 37 -2.29 -6.90 3.76
C TYR A 37 -3.07 -5.73 4.37
N TYR A 38 -4.37 -5.92 4.53
CA TYR A 38 -5.20 -5.01 5.33
C TYR A 38 -5.36 -5.62 6.72
N CYS A 39 -5.18 -4.85 7.81
CA CYS A 39 -5.78 -5.23 9.09
C CYS A 39 -7.27 -4.84 9.01
N ASN A 40 -8.13 -5.82 8.71
CA ASN A 40 -9.56 -5.65 8.92
C ASN A 40 -9.85 -5.79 10.41
N ILE A 41 -10.36 -4.73 11.03
CA ILE A 41 -10.88 -4.76 12.39
C ILE A 41 -12.28 -5.40 12.33
N VAL A 42 -12.38 -6.70 12.60
CA VAL A 42 -13.68 -7.39 12.69
C VAL A 42 -14.16 -7.36 14.15
N PRO A 43 -15.34 -6.80 14.47
CA PRO A 43 -15.92 -6.96 15.80
C PRO A 43 -16.36 -8.42 15.99
N ASP A 44 -16.20 -8.96 17.20
CA ASP A 44 -16.39 -10.38 17.53
C ASP A 44 -17.87 -10.86 17.49
N SER A 45 -18.76 -10.14 16.81
CA SER A 45 -20.19 -10.48 16.69
C SER A 45 -20.73 -10.30 15.27
N SER A 46 -21.55 -11.26 14.85
CA SER A 46 -22.06 -11.55 13.50
C SER A 46 -23.03 -10.52 12.90
N GLU A 47 -22.62 -9.26 12.78
CA GLU A 47 -23.40 -8.22 12.08
C GLU A 47 -22.55 -7.65 10.93
N SER A 48 -23.13 -7.49 9.74
CA SER A 48 -22.40 -7.05 8.54
C SER A 48 -21.74 -5.69 8.79
N VAL A 49 -20.44 -5.59 8.51
CA VAL A 49 -19.58 -4.41 8.68
C VAL A 49 -20.21 -3.12 8.11
N GLU A 50 -20.96 -3.21 7.01
CA GLU A 50 -21.71 -2.09 6.41
C GLU A 50 -22.78 -1.46 7.32
N ASN A 51 -23.41 -2.23 8.22
CA ASN A 51 -24.47 -1.73 9.10
C ASN A 51 -23.90 -1.06 10.36
N HIS A 52 -22.70 -1.46 10.79
CA HIS A 52 -22.05 -0.87 11.97
C HIS A 52 -21.22 0.38 11.65
N LEU A 53 -20.70 0.49 10.42
CA LEU A 53 -20.02 1.70 9.93
C LEU A 53 -21.00 2.83 9.56
N LYS A 54 -22.26 2.52 9.24
CA LYS A 54 -23.30 3.53 8.93
C LYS A 54 -23.67 4.44 10.11
N HIS A 55 -23.28 4.11 11.34
CA HIS A 55 -23.72 4.82 12.56
C HIS A 55 -22.55 5.34 13.43
N LYS A 56 -21.30 5.23 12.96
CA LYS A 56 -20.14 5.82 13.64
C LYS A 56 -19.71 7.11 12.93
N THR A 57 -19.69 8.21 13.67
CA THR A 57 -19.20 9.52 13.20
C THR A 57 -17.69 9.49 12.96
N ASP A 58 -17.18 10.39 12.10
CA ASP A 58 -15.79 10.56 11.57
C ASP A 58 -14.61 10.62 12.59
N ASP A 59 -14.80 10.19 13.84
CA ASP A 59 -13.80 10.23 14.92
C ASP A 59 -13.16 8.87 15.26
N ASP A 60 -13.55 7.79 14.58
CA ASP A 60 -13.42 6.42 15.12
C ASP A 60 -12.42 5.46 14.46
N VAL A 61 -11.49 5.91 13.61
CA VAL A 61 -10.36 5.05 13.19
C VAL A 61 -9.02 5.73 13.52
N LYS A 62 -8.20 5.05 14.33
CA LYS A 62 -6.78 5.36 14.58
C LYS A 62 -6.08 4.06 14.98
N LEU A 63 -5.35 3.42 14.07
CA LEU A 63 -4.39 2.40 14.45
C LEU A 63 -3.00 2.80 13.97
N LEU A 64 -2.06 2.75 14.90
CA LEU A 64 -0.66 3.09 14.73
C LEU A 64 0.15 1.95 15.33
N SER A 65 0.87 1.24 14.48
CA SER A 65 1.60 0.02 14.84
C SER A 65 3.04 0.16 14.39
N PHE A 66 3.96 -0.14 15.31
CA PHE A 66 5.40 -0.13 15.10
C PHE A 66 5.90 -1.56 15.30
N ASP A 67 6.37 -2.22 14.25
CA ASP A 67 7.14 -3.45 14.46
C ASP A 67 8.64 -3.08 14.46
N ALA A 68 9.34 -3.43 15.53
CA ALA A 68 10.79 -3.36 15.61
C ALA A 68 11.29 -4.78 15.88
N ASP A 69 12.15 -5.27 14.99
CA ASP A 69 12.64 -6.65 14.91
C ASP A 69 12.62 -7.45 16.22
N LEU A 70 11.79 -8.50 16.24
CA LEU A 70 11.64 -9.53 17.28
C LEU A 70 12.84 -10.49 17.39
N HIS A 71 14.03 -10.04 17.04
CA HIS A 71 15.25 -10.82 17.24
C HIS A 71 16.13 -10.16 18.30
N ASN A 72 15.90 -10.60 19.54
CA ASN A 72 16.85 -10.67 20.66
C ASN A 72 16.44 -9.93 21.94
N THR A 73 15.39 -10.39 22.63
CA THR A 73 15.18 -10.10 24.06
C THR A 73 14.71 -11.35 24.81
N SER A 74 15.62 -12.30 25.00
CA SER A 74 15.49 -13.20 26.16
C SER A 74 15.61 -12.33 27.42
N HIS A 75 14.55 -12.29 28.24
CA HIS A 75 14.38 -11.53 29.50
C HIS A 75 13.50 -10.28 29.41
N VAL A 76 12.18 -10.44 29.24
CA VAL A 76 11.21 -9.51 29.83
C VAL A 76 10.07 -10.31 30.46
N THR A 77 10.03 -10.30 31.80
CA THR A 77 8.96 -10.85 32.62
C THR A 77 7.97 -9.75 32.99
N GLN A 78 6.69 -9.98 32.69
CA GLN A 78 5.46 -9.37 33.24
C GLN A 78 5.31 -7.82 33.30
N SER A 79 4.20 -7.37 32.72
CA SER A 79 3.41 -6.16 33.07
C SER A 79 3.81 -4.78 32.53
N GLU A 80 4.28 -4.68 31.29
CA GLU A 80 4.22 -3.40 30.57
C GLU A 80 3.60 -3.62 29.20
N SER A 81 2.67 -2.74 28.84
CA SER A 81 2.11 -2.63 27.49
C SER A 81 3.21 -2.83 26.46
N SER A 82 2.98 -3.73 25.49
CA SER A 82 3.88 -3.92 24.35
C SER A 82 4.36 -2.56 23.82
N PRO A 83 5.67 -2.24 23.84
CA PRO A 83 6.19 -0.94 23.40
C PRO A 83 6.00 -0.70 21.89
N PHE A 84 5.40 -1.67 21.19
CA PHE A 84 5.27 -1.78 19.73
C PHE A 84 3.93 -1.23 19.19
N CYS A 85 3.01 -0.79 20.06
CA CYS A 85 1.76 -0.16 19.62
C CYS A 85 1.52 1.13 20.40
N GLN A 86 2.13 2.23 19.95
CA GLN A 86 1.90 3.54 20.54
C GLN A 86 0.80 4.28 19.76
N ARG A 87 -0.31 4.57 20.43
CA ARG A 87 -1.44 5.30 19.87
C ARG A 87 -1.22 6.82 20.00
N PHE A 88 -1.08 7.54 18.88
CA PHE A 88 -1.17 9.02 18.92
C PHE A 88 -2.62 9.45 19.14
N LYS A 89 -2.82 10.39 20.06
CA LYS A 89 -4.14 10.90 20.43
C LYS A 89 -4.74 11.77 19.33
N ASN A 90 -3.92 12.44 18.52
CA ASN A 90 -4.35 13.28 17.39
C ASN A 90 -3.18 13.58 16.42
N ALA A 91 -3.48 14.26 15.31
CA ALA A 91 -2.49 14.67 14.31
C ALA A 91 -1.50 15.72 14.83
N ASP A 92 -1.87 16.50 15.85
CA ASP A 92 -0.98 17.49 16.47
C ASP A 92 0.21 16.83 17.19
N GLU A 93 -0.01 15.67 17.81
CA GLU A 93 1.05 14.87 18.45
C GLU A 93 2.06 14.35 17.40
N PHE A 94 1.58 13.95 16.22
CA PHE A 94 2.42 13.55 15.08
C PHE A 94 3.21 14.74 14.52
N LYS A 95 2.57 15.91 14.41
CA LYS A 95 3.20 17.15 13.91
C LYS A 95 4.40 17.60 14.77
N THR A 96 4.45 17.18 16.02
CA THR A 96 5.55 17.47 16.97
C THR A 96 6.62 16.38 17.07
N SER A 97 6.56 15.30 16.26
CA SER A 97 7.28 14.05 16.55
C SER A 97 8.61 13.82 15.81
N GLU A 98 9.40 14.85 15.48
CA GLU A 98 10.78 14.65 14.97
C GLU A 98 11.61 13.79 15.93
N THR A 99 11.39 13.98 17.23
CA THR A 99 12.05 13.20 18.28
C THR A 99 11.63 11.74 18.25
N LEU A 100 10.37 11.41 17.95
CA LEU A 100 9.89 10.03 17.98
C LEU A 100 10.61 9.14 16.97
N PHE A 101 10.72 9.61 15.73
CA PHE A 101 11.34 8.84 14.66
C PHE A 101 12.87 8.80 14.83
N SER A 102 13.50 9.85 15.33
CA SER A 102 14.94 9.82 15.59
C SER A 102 15.35 8.81 16.68
N VAL A 103 14.54 8.57 17.72
CA VAL A 103 14.85 7.49 18.71
C VAL A 103 14.50 6.09 18.21
N ASN A 104 13.56 5.96 17.26
CA ASN A 104 13.11 4.69 16.70
C ASN A 104 13.67 4.46 15.29
N SER A 105 15.00 4.50 15.16
CA SER A 105 15.69 4.35 13.86
C SER A 105 15.69 2.93 13.30
N LYS A 106 15.29 1.93 14.10
CA LYS A 106 15.25 0.51 13.71
C LYS A 106 13.87 0.03 13.27
N LEU A 107 12.93 0.95 13.02
CA LEU A 107 11.61 0.57 12.54
C LEU A 107 11.71 -0.10 11.18
N THR A 108 11.09 -1.28 11.06
CA THR A 108 10.98 -2.02 9.81
C THR A 108 9.58 -1.89 9.20
N HIS A 109 8.55 -1.69 10.03
CA HIS A 109 7.18 -1.52 9.56
C HIS A 109 6.51 -0.35 10.25
N LEU A 110 5.88 0.51 9.45
CA LEU A 110 5.16 1.69 9.93
C LEU A 110 3.81 1.82 9.21
N TRP A 111 2.73 1.69 9.98
CA TRP A 111 1.38 1.92 9.48
C TRP A 111 0.77 3.14 10.15
N LEU A 112 0.41 4.13 9.32
CA LEU A 112 -0.27 5.37 9.70
C LEU A 112 -1.68 5.48 9.09
N LEU A 113 -2.30 4.34 8.78
CA LEU A 113 -3.61 4.24 8.13
C LEU A 113 -4.73 4.98 8.90
N ALA A 114 -5.59 5.66 8.15
CA ALA A 114 -6.84 6.24 8.63
C ALA A 114 -6.64 7.19 9.82
N ASN A 115 -5.61 8.02 9.77
CA ASN A 115 -5.41 9.10 10.72
C ASN A 115 -5.96 10.43 10.17
N LYS A 116 -5.78 11.52 10.91
CA LYS A 116 -6.17 12.88 10.50
C LYS A 116 -4.97 13.69 10.01
N LEU A 117 -3.97 13.03 9.42
CA LEU A 117 -2.75 13.70 8.97
C LEU A 117 -3.06 14.51 7.71
N THR A 118 -2.87 15.83 7.80
CA THR A 118 -3.03 16.72 6.63
C THR A 118 -1.70 17.01 5.94
N THR A 119 -0.58 16.79 6.63
CA THR A 119 0.78 16.92 6.11
C THR A 119 1.75 16.11 6.97
N LEU A 120 2.97 15.92 6.49
CA LEU A 120 4.09 15.35 7.25
C LEU A 120 5.23 16.38 7.29
N PRO A 121 5.95 16.52 8.41
CA PRO A 121 7.16 17.34 8.45
C PRO A 121 8.19 16.88 7.42
N GLU A 122 8.97 17.83 6.88
CA GLU A 122 10.12 17.48 6.05
C GLU A 122 11.08 16.59 6.84
N ASN A 123 11.68 15.61 6.17
CA ASN A 123 12.69 14.71 6.76
C ASN A 123 12.20 13.89 7.97
N ILE A 124 10.89 13.74 8.18
CA ILE A 124 10.34 12.95 9.30
C ILE A 124 10.85 11.49 9.33
N PHE A 125 11.21 10.96 8.15
CA PHE A 125 11.75 9.61 7.97
C PHE A 125 13.29 9.56 7.82
N ALA A 126 14.01 10.64 8.13
CA ALA A 126 15.46 10.73 7.91
C ALA A 126 16.28 9.64 8.64
N SER A 127 15.76 9.10 9.73
CA SER A 127 16.43 8.04 10.51
C SER A 127 15.87 6.64 10.25
N GLN A 128 14.88 6.49 9.34
CA GLN A 128 14.11 5.27 9.10
C GLN A 128 14.69 4.46 7.93
N THR A 129 16.02 4.36 7.84
CA THR A 129 16.70 3.70 6.70
C THR A 129 16.47 2.18 6.66
N ALA A 130 16.03 1.59 7.78
CA ALA A 130 15.68 0.17 7.90
C ALA A 130 14.20 -0.13 7.56
N LEU A 131 13.40 0.87 7.19
CA LEU A 131 11.98 0.68 6.93
C LEU A 131 11.77 -0.16 5.67
N VAL A 132 11.00 -1.23 5.83
CA VAL A 132 10.61 -2.19 4.78
C VAL A 132 9.19 -1.93 4.32
N THR A 133 8.28 -1.60 5.24
CA THR A 133 6.86 -1.33 4.92
C THR A 133 6.43 0.03 5.45
N LEU A 134 5.78 0.82 4.58
CA LEU A 134 5.17 2.09 4.94
C LEU A 134 3.75 2.19 4.37
N SER A 135 2.78 2.48 5.24
CA SER A 135 1.41 2.81 4.81
C SER A 135 0.99 4.17 5.35
N LEU A 136 0.56 5.06 4.45
CA LEU A 136 0.04 6.40 4.76
C LEU A 136 -1.46 6.52 4.46
N ASN A 137 -2.13 5.39 4.28
CA ASN A 137 -3.45 5.30 3.67
C ASN A 137 -4.53 6.11 4.37
N SER A 138 -5.54 6.53 3.60
CA SER A 138 -6.79 7.13 4.09
C SER A 138 -6.54 8.29 5.07
N ASN A 139 -5.53 9.11 4.78
CA ASN A 139 -5.26 10.34 5.51
C ASN A 139 -5.68 11.54 4.65
N PRO A 140 -6.24 12.61 5.23
CA PRO A 140 -6.70 13.79 4.51
C PRO A 140 -5.53 14.72 4.15
N PHE A 141 -4.50 14.19 3.47
CA PHE A 141 -3.33 14.96 3.09
C PHE A 141 -3.72 16.10 2.14
N THR A 142 -3.18 17.29 2.39
CA THR A 142 -3.21 18.40 1.43
C THR A 142 -1.97 18.42 0.56
N SER A 143 -0.86 17.89 1.08
CA SER A 143 0.43 17.78 0.39
C SER A 143 1.39 16.85 1.14
N LEU A 144 2.31 16.22 0.40
CA LEU A 144 3.50 15.56 0.95
C LEU A 144 4.76 16.29 0.47
N PRO A 145 5.79 16.45 1.33
CA PRO A 145 7.09 16.95 0.91
C PRO A 145 7.66 16.14 -0.27
N SER A 146 8.37 16.78 -1.20
CA SER A 146 8.89 16.10 -2.39
C SER A 146 9.94 15.03 -2.07
N ASN A 147 10.66 15.19 -0.96
CA ASN A 147 11.74 14.32 -0.51
C ASN A 147 11.31 13.38 0.63
N ILE A 148 10.00 13.22 0.86
CA ILE A 148 9.48 12.52 2.05
C ILE A 148 9.98 11.07 2.16
N PHE A 149 10.19 10.39 1.03
CA PHE A 149 10.66 8.99 1.00
C PHE A 149 12.13 8.84 0.60
N ASP A 150 12.86 9.94 0.39
CA ASP A 150 14.26 9.91 -0.05
C ASP A 150 15.18 9.03 0.83
N PRO A 151 15.02 8.99 2.18
CA PRO A 151 15.84 8.15 3.06
C PRO A 151 15.49 6.66 3.04
N LEU A 152 14.36 6.27 2.45
CA LEU A 152 13.76 4.93 2.59
C LEU A 152 14.26 3.96 1.51
N GLU A 153 15.58 3.85 1.33
CA GLU A 153 16.19 3.04 0.26
C GLU A 153 15.87 1.54 0.37
N SER A 154 15.64 1.05 1.59
CA SER A 154 15.30 -0.37 1.87
C SER A 154 13.80 -0.68 1.74
N LEU A 155 12.97 0.32 1.41
CA LEU A 155 11.52 0.17 1.39
C LEU A 155 11.10 -0.81 0.31
N ASN A 156 10.32 -1.81 0.71
CA ASN A 156 9.82 -2.87 -0.15
C ASN A 156 8.33 -2.69 -0.46
N GLU A 157 7.55 -2.22 0.51
CA GLU A 157 6.12 -2.00 0.35
C GLU A 157 5.74 -0.56 0.72
N LEU A 158 5.08 0.12 -0.20
CA LEU A 158 4.56 1.47 0.01
C LEU A 158 3.08 1.53 -0.38
N SER A 159 2.23 1.96 0.55
CA SER A 159 0.82 2.22 0.27
C SER A 159 0.49 3.68 0.53
N LEU A 160 -0.03 4.31 -0.53
CA LEU A 160 -0.51 5.69 -0.62
C LEU A 160 -1.98 5.69 -1.07
N ARG A 161 -2.74 4.69 -0.62
CA ARG A 161 -4.15 4.53 -0.96
C ARG A 161 -4.99 5.63 -0.35
N GLU A 162 -5.91 6.19 -1.13
CA GLU A 162 -6.90 7.15 -0.64
C GLU A 162 -6.29 8.36 0.10
N ILE A 163 -5.14 8.85 -0.38
CA ILE A 163 -4.52 10.08 0.16
C ILE A 163 -4.98 11.35 -0.56
N ASN A 164 -5.63 11.21 -1.73
CA ASN A 164 -6.33 12.27 -2.46
C ASN A 164 -5.48 13.52 -2.82
N ILE A 165 -4.15 13.41 -2.85
CA ILE A 165 -3.27 14.49 -3.30
C ILE A 165 -2.85 14.31 -4.76
N LYS A 166 -2.44 15.42 -5.39
CA LYS A 166 -1.90 15.40 -6.75
C LYS A 166 -0.66 14.51 -6.82
N PHE A 167 -0.74 13.49 -7.67
CA PHE A 167 0.36 12.58 -7.95
C PHE A 167 1.65 13.30 -8.34
N ASN A 168 2.76 12.86 -7.76
CA ASN A 168 4.08 13.38 -8.07
C ASN A 168 5.13 12.25 -8.15
N PRO A 169 5.63 11.92 -9.35
CA PRO A 169 6.68 10.92 -9.54
C PRO A 169 7.94 11.13 -8.71
N ILE A 170 8.23 12.37 -8.30
CA ILE A 170 9.46 12.69 -7.55
C ILE A 170 9.55 11.90 -6.24
N TRP A 171 8.42 11.53 -5.63
CA TRP A 171 8.36 10.78 -4.39
C TRP A 171 9.05 9.41 -4.47
N PHE A 172 9.18 8.84 -5.68
CA PHE A 172 9.69 7.49 -5.87
C PHE A 172 11.17 7.45 -6.27
N LYS A 173 11.82 8.61 -6.41
CA LYS A 173 13.15 8.75 -7.02
C LYS A 173 14.23 7.82 -6.46
N ASN A 174 14.17 7.49 -5.17
CA ASN A 174 15.18 6.66 -4.49
C ASN A 174 14.70 5.25 -4.12
N LEU A 175 13.45 4.89 -4.42
CA LEU A 175 12.83 3.64 -3.94
C LEU A 175 13.14 2.43 -4.84
N LYS A 176 14.42 2.16 -5.05
CA LYS A 176 14.89 1.12 -6.00
C LYS A 176 14.54 -0.30 -5.58
N SER A 177 14.40 -0.54 -4.28
CA SER A 177 14.04 -1.84 -3.69
C SER A 177 12.54 -2.06 -3.55
N LEU A 178 11.72 -1.08 -3.98
CA LEU A 178 10.27 -1.16 -3.86
C LEU A 178 9.74 -2.29 -4.75
N PHE A 179 9.01 -3.20 -4.13
CA PHE A 179 8.44 -4.40 -4.73
C PHE A 179 6.94 -4.25 -4.95
N SER A 180 6.25 -3.59 -4.02
CA SER A 180 4.81 -3.35 -4.08
C SER A 180 4.49 -1.86 -3.86
N LEU A 181 3.68 -1.29 -4.74
CA LEU A 181 3.19 0.08 -4.67
C LEU A 181 1.68 0.12 -4.84
N ASP A 182 0.99 0.67 -3.85
CA ASP A 182 -0.45 0.88 -3.88
C ASP A 182 -0.78 2.37 -3.98
N LEU A 183 -1.39 2.75 -5.11
CA LEU A 183 -1.90 4.07 -5.44
C LEU A 183 -3.42 4.05 -5.68
N SER A 184 -4.10 3.00 -5.21
CA SER A 184 -5.54 2.81 -5.42
C SER A 184 -6.38 3.87 -4.69
N ARG A 185 -7.64 4.02 -5.13
CA ARG A 185 -8.62 4.95 -4.53
C ARG A 185 -8.14 6.39 -4.45
N ASN A 186 -7.37 6.82 -5.43
CA ASN A 186 -6.98 8.22 -5.59
C ASN A 186 -7.79 8.84 -6.72
N GLN A 187 -7.34 10.00 -7.21
CA GLN A 187 -7.99 10.75 -8.28
C GLN A 187 -7.06 10.84 -9.50
N LEU A 188 -6.32 9.77 -9.79
CA LEU A 188 -5.38 9.74 -10.91
C LEU A 188 -6.14 9.74 -12.23
N THR A 189 -5.89 10.74 -13.07
CA THR A 189 -6.48 10.85 -14.42
C THR A 189 -5.47 10.49 -15.52
N ASP A 190 -4.18 10.64 -15.24
CA ASP A 190 -3.07 10.29 -16.13
C ASP A 190 -1.84 9.91 -15.28
N LEU A 191 -0.93 9.16 -15.88
CA LEU A 191 0.40 8.87 -15.36
C LEU A 191 1.41 9.56 -16.26
N PRO A 192 2.17 10.57 -15.79
CA PRO A 192 3.20 11.21 -16.60
C PRO A 192 4.24 10.23 -17.16
N LYS A 193 4.90 10.61 -18.26
CA LYS A 193 6.06 9.87 -18.78
C LYS A 193 7.11 9.67 -17.68
N ASN A 194 7.71 8.48 -17.61
CA ASN A 194 8.70 8.10 -16.61
C ASN A 194 8.21 8.16 -15.15
N SER A 195 6.90 8.08 -14.89
CA SER A 195 6.33 8.16 -13.53
C SER A 195 6.97 7.22 -12.51
N PHE A 196 7.43 6.06 -12.97
CA PHE A 196 7.98 5.01 -12.12
C PHE A 196 9.43 4.66 -12.48
N SER A 197 10.18 5.56 -13.11
CA SER A 197 11.50 5.23 -13.69
C SER A 197 12.54 4.74 -12.69
N ALA A 198 12.38 5.04 -11.40
CA ALA A 198 13.29 4.63 -10.34
C ALA A 198 12.93 3.28 -9.69
N LEU A 199 11.74 2.75 -9.96
CA LEU A 199 11.20 1.57 -9.28
C LEU A 199 11.63 0.26 -9.98
N GLU A 200 12.93 0.04 -10.10
CA GLU A 200 13.53 -1.06 -10.89
C GLU A 200 13.11 -2.47 -10.40
N SER A 201 12.81 -2.60 -9.11
CA SER A 201 12.40 -3.88 -8.48
C SER A 201 10.88 -4.06 -8.38
N LEU A 202 10.08 -3.11 -8.89
CA LEU A 202 8.63 -3.15 -8.70
C LEU A 202 8.02 -4.33 -9.46
N GLU A 203 7.29 -5.17 -8.73
CA GLU A 203 6.58 -6.32 -9.29
C GLU A 203 5.07 -6.12 -9.28
N HIS A 204 4.55 -5.35 -8.33
CA HIS A 204 3.12 -5.17 -8.11
C HIS A 204 2.74 -3.70 -7.99
N LEU A 205 1.79 -3.29 -8.81
CA LEU A 205 1.30 -1.92 -8.87
C LEU A 205 -0.23 -1.91 -8.85
N ASP A 206 -0.80 -1.33 -7.79
CA ASP A 206 -2.24 -1.13 -7.68
C ASP A 206 -2.62 0.31 -8.05
N LEU A 207 -3.39 0.44 -9.13
CA LEU A 207 -3.96 1.69 -9.65
C LEU A 207 -5.50 1.63 -9.69
N SER A 208 -6.11 0.65 -9.00
CA SER A 208 -7.56 0.46 -8.97
C SER A 208 -8.30 1.65 -8.37
N PHE A 209 -9.59 1.80 -8.72
CA PHE A 209 -10.45 2.87 -8.20
C PHE A 209 -9.85 4.28 -8.44
N ASN A 210 -9.37 4.52 -9.66
CA ASN A 210 -8.87 5.82 -10.11
C ASN A 210 -9.73 6.31 -11.30
N GLN A 211 -9.24 7.30 -12.04
CA GLN A 211 -9.95 7.91 -13.17
C GLN A 211 -9.11 7.82 -14.46
N LEU A 212 -8.22 6.83 -14.57
CA LEU A 212 -7.33 6.66 -15.71
C LEU A 212 -8.13 6.32 -16.96
N THR A 213 -7.80 6.95 -18.08
CA THR A 213 -8.46 6.71 -19.38
C THR A 213 -7.57 6.01 -20.39
N VAL A 214 -6.26 6.25 -20.35
CA VAL A 214 -5.29 5.66 -21.28
C VAL A 214 -4.07 5.19 -20.49
N ILE A 215 -3.55 4.01 -20.83
CA ILE A 215 -2.32 3.47 -20.25
C ILE A 215 -1.20 3.55 -21.30
N HIS A 216 -0.30 4.52 -21.10
CA HIS A 216 0.87 4.71 -21.97
C HIS A 216 2.07 3.91 -21.46
N SER A 217 2.69 3.13 -22.35
CA SER A 217 3.88 2.30 -22.06
C SER A 217 5.05 3.12 -21.48
N ASP A 218 5.19 4.38 -21.91
CA ASP A 218 6.25 5.30 -21.49
C ASP A 218 6.20 5.70 -20.01
N SER A 219 5.10 5.42 -19.31
CA SER A 219 5.01 5.58 -17.85
C SER A 219 5.71 4.42 -17.11
N PHE A 220 5.81 3.26 -17.76
CA PHE A 220 6.25 1.97 -17.20
C PHE A 220 7.57 1.45 -17.78
N GLY A 221 8.18 2.15 -18.76
CA GLY A 221 9.28 1.59 -19.59
C GLY A 221 10.51 1.05 -18.86
N HIS A 222 10.72 1.42 -17.58
CA HIS A 222 11.83 0.94 -16.74
C HIS A 222 11.45 -0.24 -15.82
N LEU A 223 10.16 -0.58 -15.74
CA LEU A 223 9.62 -1.57 -14.81
C LEU A 223 9.74 -3.00 -15.39
N LYS A 224 10.99 -3.45 -15.61
CA LYS A 224 11.28 -4.76 -16.21
C LYS A 224 10.83 -5.93 -15.36
N SER A 225 10.70 -5.73 -14.05
CA SER A 225 10.25 -6.73 -13.07
C SER A 225 8.73 -6.73 -12.87
N LEU A 226 7.98 -5.78 -13.45
CA LEU A 226 6.56 -5.61 -13.19
C LEU A 226 5.77 -6.81 -13.73
N LYS A 227 5.06 -7.49 -12.83
CA LYS A 227 4.28 -8.71 -13.10
C LYS A 227 2.78 -8.44 -13.03
N THR A 228 2.37 -7.60 -12.09
CA THR A 228 0.96 -7.36 -11.78
C THR A 228 0.63 -5.88 -11.87
N ILE A 229 -0.40 -5.55 -12.64
CA ILE A 229 -1.04 -4.24 -12.59
C ILE A 229 -2.52 -4.44 -12.30
N LEU A 230 -3.04 -3.73 -11.29
CA LEU A 230 -4.48 -3.67 -11.01
C LEU A 230 -5.03 -2.34 -11.51
N LEU A 231 -6.01 -2.39 -12.42
CA LEU A 231 -6.69 -1.23 -13.00
C LEU A 231 -8.22 -1.31 -12.80
N GLU A 232 -8.70 -2.23 -11.97
CA GLU A 232 -10.12 -2.36 -11.60
C GLU A 232 -10.74 -0.97 -11.34
N GLU A 233 -11.97 -0.74 -11.81
CA GLU A 233 -12.74 0.48 -11.52
C GLU A 233 -12.00 1.76 -11.94
N ASN A 234 -11.60 1.80 -13.21
CA ASN A 234 -11.08 2.98 -13.90
C ASN A 234 -11.95 3.31 -15.12
N ASN A 235 -11.48 4.22 -15.99
CA ASN A 235 -12.13 4.55 -17.25
C ASN A 235 -11.29 4.16 -18.47
N VAL A 236 -10.43 3.13 -18.35
CA VAL A 236 -9.44 2.81 -19.37
C VAL A 236 -10.14 2.37 -20.66
N ASN A 237 -9.93 3.14 -21.72
CA ASN A 237 -10.45 2.88 -23.06
C ASN A 237 -9.35 2.53 -24.06
N ALA A 238 -8.09 2.71 -23.71
CA ALA A 238 -6.95 2.39 -24.54
C ALA A 238 -5.71 2.03 -23.73
N ILE A 239 -4.92 1.11 -24.27
CA ILE A 239 -3.63 0.68 -23.72
C ILE A 239 -2.62 0.65 -24.86
N ASP A 240 -1.40 1.09 -24.60
CA ASP A 240 -0.28 0.90 -25.51
C ASP A 240 0.17 -0.57 -25.51
N GLU A 241 0.16 -1.22 -26.67
CA GLU A 241 0.60 -2.62 -26.79
C GLU A 241 2.04 -2.82 -26.27
N GLN A 242 2.89 -1.81 -26.42
CA GLN A 242 4.29 -1.83 -25.99
C GLN A 242 4.44 -2.06 -24.47
N LEU A 243 3.40 -1.78 -23.67
CA LEU A 243 3.40 -2.10 -22.23
C LEU A 243 3.72 -3.57 -21.96
N ILE A 244 3.18 -4.48 -22.78
CA ILE A 244 3.39 -5.92 -22.60
C ILE A 244 4.84 -6.29 -22.93
N ASP A 245 5.39 -5.68 -23.98
CA ASP A 245 6.74 -5.98 -24.46
C ASP A 245 7.82 -5.34 -23.56
N ASP A 246 7.51 -4.21 -22.91
CA ASP A 246 8.43 -3.49 -22.04
C ASP A 246 8.50 -4.02 -20.61
N THR A 247 7.58 -4.90 -20.21
CA THR A 247 7.44 -5.39 -18.82
C THR A 247 7.32 -6.92 -18.75
N ALA A 248 7.44 -7.48 -17.54
CA ALA A 248 7.19 -8.89 -17.28
C ALA A 248 5.70 -9.21 -16.98
N LEU A 249 4.78 -8.31 -17.38
CA LEU A 249 3.36 -8.38 -17.03
C LEU A 249 2.78 -9.76 -17.35
N ASN A 250 2.15 -10.37 -16.34
CA ASN A 250 1.46 -11.64 -16.44
C ASN A 250 0.04 -11.59 -15.86
N HIS A 251 -0.22 -10.63 -14.98
CA HIS A 251 -1.51 -10.39 -14.37
C HIS A 251 -1.93 -8.94 -14.60
N LEU A 252 -3.09 -8.77 -15.24
CA LEU A 252 -3.70 -7.48 -15.48
C LEU A 252 -5.19 -7.56 -15.11
N ASP A 253 -5.57 -6.84 -14.06
CA ASP A 253 -6.97 -6.67 -13.70
C ASP A 253 -7.53 -5.43 -14.41
N MET A 254 -8.44 -5.64 -15.35
CA MET A 254 -9.13 -4.58 -16.11
C MET A 254 -10.60 -4.52 -15.75
N ASP A 255 -11.06 -5.16 -14.68
CA ASP A 255 -12.49 -5.21 -14.41
C ASP A 255 -13.08 -3.80 -14.25
N SER A 256 -14.32 -3.63 -14.71
CA SER A 256 -15.01 -2.34 -14.70
C SER A 256 -14.29 -1.21 -15.46
N ASN A 257 -13.68 -1.51 -16.62
CA ASN A 257 -13.11 -0.53 -17.55
C ASN A 257 -13.91 -0.40 -18.87
N LYS A 258 -13.47 0.48 -19.78
CA LYS A 258 -14.23 0.84 -21.00
C LYS A 258 -13.89 0.00 -22.22
N CYS A 259 -12.62 -0.34 -22.44
CA CYS A 259 -12.22 -1.15 -23.59
C CYS A 259 -12.43 -2.65 -23.38
N ILE A 260 -12.37 -3.10 -22.13
CA ILE A 260 -12.67 -4.46 -21.68
C ILE A 260 -13.04 -4.42 -20.18
N SER A 261 -13.77 -5.43 -19.70
CA SER A 261 -13.99 -5.73 -18.28
C SER A 261 -13.63 -7.20 -18.10
N ASP A 262 -12.41 -7.50 -17.65
CA ASP A 262 -11.90 -8.85 -17.50
C ASP A 262 -10.66 -8.86 -16.57
N VAL A 263 -10.34 -10.02 -16.01
CA VAL A 263 -9.10 -10.27 -15.27
C VAL A 263 -8.25 -11.24 -16.07
N ILE A 264 -7.07 -10.79 -16.50
CA ILE A 264 -6.16 -11.58 -17.34
C ILE A 264 -5.00 -12.05 -16.48
N GLN A 265 -4.89 -13.36 -16.27
CA GLN A 265 -3.90 -13.96 -15.35
C GLN A 265 -2.78 -14.72 -16.07
N GLU A 266 -2.81 -14.73 -17.41
CA GLU A 266 -1.82 -15.39 -18.25
C GLU A 266 -1.24 -14.42 -19.28
N ARG A 267 0.10 -14.26 -19.26
CA ARG A 267 0.81 -13.37 -20.19
C ARG A 267 0.50 -13.66 -21.67
N GLY A 268 0.35 -14.93 -22.03
CA GLY A 268 0.05 -15.35 -23.40
C GLY A 268 -1.30 -14.87 -23.92
N GLU A 269 -2.25 -14.59 -23.02
CA GLU A 269 -3.59 -14.12 -23.37
C GLU A 269 -3.69 -12.59 -23.48
N LEU A 270 -2.76 -11.85 -22.87
CA LEU A 270 -2.82 -10.38 -22.77
C LEU A 270 -3.05 -9.71 -24.13
N LYS A 271 -2.21 -10.02 -25.14
CA LYS A 271 -2.34 -9.39 -26.46
C LYS A 271 -3.66 -9.71 -27.15
N GLY A 272 -4.15 -10.94 -27.01
CA GLY A 272 -5.41 -11.37 -27.60
C GLY A 272 -6.62 -10.70 -26.96
N LYS A 273 -6.67 -10.68 -25.62
CA LYS A 273 -7.78 -10.09 -24.86
C LYS A 273 -7.79 -8.56 -24.94
N LEU A 274 -6.63 -7.91 -25.04
CA LEU A 274 -6.52 -6.45 -25.11
C LEU A 274 -6.61 -5.86 -26.53
N ALA A 275 -6.90 -6.67 -27.56
CA ALA A 275 -6.92 -6.21 -28.96
C ALA A 275 -7.81 -4.96 -29.18
N GLN A 276 -8.97 -4.91 -28.51
CA GLN A 276 -9.87 -3.74 -28.56
C GLN A 276 -9.27 -2.51 -27.85
N CYS A 277 -8.51 -2.69 -26.77
CA CYS A 277 -7.83 -1.60 -26.09
C CYS A 277 -6.72 -1.01 -26.98
N PHE A 278 -5.99 -1.85 -27.72
CA PHE A 278 -4.91 -1.40 -28.60
C PHE A 278 -5.45 -0.62 -29.80
N SER A 279 -6.57 -1.05 -30.39
CA SER A 279 -7.15 -0.34 -31.55
C SER A 279 -7.61 1.09 -31.22
N ASN A 280 -7.87 1.38 -29.95
CA ASN A 280 -8.27 2.71 -29.48
C ASN A 280 -7.07 3.60 -29.11
N TYR A 281 -5.85 3.04 -29.07
CA TYR A 281 -4.69 3.76 -28.58
C TYR A 281 -4.22 4.85 -29.52
N GLN A 282 -3.85 5.98 -28.94
CA GLN A 282 -3.16 7.08 -29.60
C GLN A 282 -1.92 7.44 -28.75
N PRO A 283 -0.73 7.57 -29.36
CA PRO A 283 0.45 8.02 -28.65
C PRO A 283 0.25 9.40 -28.00
N ARG A 284 1.00 9.70 -26.94
CA ARG A 284 1.02 11.06 -26.38
C ARG A 284 1.39 12.05 -27.48
N GLN A 285 0.70 13.18 -27.53
CA GLN A 285 1.14 14.27 -28.39
C GLN A 285 2.36 14.92 -27.76
N GLU A 286 3.48 14.93 -28.49
CA GLU A 286 4.67 15.66 -28.09
C GLU A 286 4.36 17.16 -28.13
N ASN A 287 4.34 17.80 -26.96
CA ASN A 287 4.33 19.26 -26.81
C ASN A 287 5.73 19.73 -26.38
#